data_AF-A0A3A9ZBM1-F1
#
_entry.id   AF-A0A3A9ZBM1-F1
#
_cell.length_a   1.000
_cell.length_b   1.000
_cell.length_c   1.000
_cell.angle_alpha   90.00
_cell.angle_beta   90.00
_cell.angle_gamma   90.00
#
_symmetry.space_group_name_H-M   'P 1'
#
loop_
_entity.id
_entity.type
_entity.pdbx_description
1 polymer ?
#
loop_
_entity_poly.entity_id
_entity_poly.type
_entity_poly.pdbx_seq_one_letter_code
_entity_poly.pdbx_strand_id
1 'polypeptide(L)'
;MVTQERSQEVRAVVDQVVGWAASREDVGAVVVVGSWARQAARMDSDVDIVVLTDNPRHAEASVWTDLLHGDVVRLAQWGPLREIRVRRPSGFEVEMGVAPLGWADIDPVDPGTHRVITDGHMILHDPAGRLAALSAACRAGSGTGEA
;
A
#
# COMPACT_ATOMS: atom_id res chain seq x y z
N MET A 1 -6.17 -21.18 -4.60
CA MET A 1 -4.75 -21.14 -4.93
C MET A 1 -4.57 -20.11 -6.04
N VAL A 2 -3.57 -19.24 -5.92
CA VAL A 2 -3.27 -18.22 -6.93
C VAL A 2 -2.54 -18.87 -8.11
N THR A 3 -2.88 -18.51 -9.34
CA THR A 3 -2.18 -19.01 -10.54
C THR A 3 -0.84 -18.32 -10.74
N GLN A 4 0.07 -18.97 -11.45
CA GLN A 4 1.37 -18.37 -11.78
C GLN A 4 1.22 -17.06 -12.56
N GLU A 5 0.27 -17.00 -13.49
CA GLU A 5 -0.06 -15.80 -14.27
C GLU A 5 -0.48 -14.65 -13.36
N ARG A 6 -1.37 -14.90 -12.38
CA ARG A 6 -1.79 -13.87 -11.42
C ARG A 6 -0.62 -13.40 -10.55
N SER A 7 0.23 -14.32 -10.09
CA SER A 7 1.43 -13.94 -9.31
C SER A 7 2.42 -13.10 -10.12
N GLN A 8 2.62 -13.42 -11.40
CA GLN A 8 3.46 -12.61 -12.30
C GLN A 8 2.86 -11.23 -12.52
N GLU A 9 1.54 -11.15 -12.68
CA GLU A 9 0.84 -9.90 -12.85
C GLU A 9 0.97 -8.98 -11.63
N VAL A 10 0.80 -9.52 -10.42
CA VAL A 10 0.98 -8.77 -9.17
C VAL A 10 2.41 -8.25 -9.06
N ARG A 11 3.40 -9.08 -9.38
CA ARG A 11 4.81 -8.67 -9.39
C ARG A 11 5.04 -7.52 -10.37
N ALA A 12 4.49 -7.60 -11.57
CA ALA A 12 4.61 -6.53 -12.56
C ALA A 12 3.95 -5.23 -12.10
N VAL A 13 2.79 -5.29 -11.43
CA VAL A 13 2.16 -4.11 -10.81
C VAL A 13 3.05 -3.50 -9.73
N VAL A 14 3.56 -4.33 -8.82
CA VAL A 14 4.47 -3.89 -7.76
C VAL A 14 5.73 -3.23 -8.34
N ASP A 15 6.37 -3.87 -9.33
CA ASP A 15 7.58 -3.33 -9.96
C ASP A 15 7.32 -1.98 -10.67
N GLN A 16 6.14 -1.82 -11.32
CA GLN A 16 5.73 -0.55 -11.92
C GLN A 16 5.53 0.55 -10.86
N VAL A 17 4.85 0.27 -9.76
CA VAL A 17 4.63 1.24 -8.68
C VAL A 17 5.95 1.61 -7.99
N VAL A 18 6.85 0.65 -7.78
CA VAL A 18 8.18 0.91 -7.21
C VAL A 18 9.02 1.78 -8.15
N GLY A 19 9.04 1.48 -9.45
CA GLY A 19 9.75 2.30 -10.42
C GLY A 19 9.18 3.72 -10.50
N TRP A 20 7.85 3.86 -10.48
CA TRP A 20 7.17 5.14 -10.43
C TRP A 20 7.54 5.96 -9.18
N ALA A 21 7.55 5.32 -8.00
CA ALA A 21 7.90 5.94 -6.73
C ALA A 21 9.37 6.35 -6.67
N ALA A 22 10.28 5.46 -7.06
CA ALA A 22 11.72 5.72 -7.03
C ALA A 22 12.16 6.86 -7.96
N SER A 23 11.36 7.19 -8.98
CA SER A 23 11.61 8.33 -9.89
C SER A 23 11.12 9.68 -9.35
N ARG A 24 10.54 9.72 -8.14
CA ARG A 24 9.85 10.88 -7.56
C ARG A 24 10.35 11.18 -6.15
N GLU A 25 10.95 12.34 -5.96
CA GLU A 25 11.45 12.78 -4.66
C GLU A 25 10.34 13.09 -3.64
N ASP A 26 9.12 13.36 -4.12
CA ASP A 26 7.96 13.68 -3.29
C ASP A 26 7.21 12.43 -2.79
N VAL A 27 7.65 11.23 -3.16
CA VAL A 27 7.15 9.95 -2.65
C VAL A 27 8.06 9.48 -1.51
N GLY A 28 7.53 9.48 -0.29
CA GLY A 28 8.32 9.15 0.89
C GLY A 28 8.43 7.66 1.20
N ALA A 29 7.41 6.87 0.82
CA ALA A 29 7.41 5.42 1.03
C ALA A 29 6.30 4.70 0.24
N VAL A 30 6.45 3.38 0.04
CA VAL A 30 5.44 2.47 -0.54
C VAL A 30 5.43 1.15 0.21
N VAL A 31 4.24 0.63 0.51
CA VAL A 31 4.03 -0.65 1.21
C VAL A 31 2.89 -1.45 0.58
N VAL A 32 3.06 -2.77 0.47
CA VAL A 32 1.96 -3.70 0.21
C VAL A 32 1.39 -4.18 1.53
N VAL A 33 0.08 -4.21 1.65
CA VAL A 33 -0.64 -4.69 2.83
C VAL A 33 -1.64 -5.77 2.44
N GLY A 34 -2.46 -6.21 3.39
CA GLY A 34 -3.59 -7.07 3.08
C GLY A 34 -3.19 -8.50 2.70
N SER A 35 -3.98 -9.13 1.82
CA SER A 35 -3.91 -10.58 1.60
C SER A 35 -2.58 -11.04 0.97
N TRP A 36 -1.98 -10.23 0.09
CA TRP A 36 -0.71 -10.53 -0.57
C TRP A 36 0.48 -10.40 0.37
N ALA A 37 0.51 -9.38 1.23
CA ALA A 37 1.53 -9.26 2.27
C ALA A 37 1.51 -10.44 3.26
N ARG A 38 0.31 -10.98 3.53
CA ARG A 38 0.09 -12.09 4.47
C ARG A 38 0.25 -13.49 3.88
N GLN A 39 0.59 -13.61 2.60
CA GLN A 39 0.61 -14.88 1.87
C GLN A 39 -0.74 -15.64 1.93
N ALA A 40 -1.84 -14.90 2.06
CA ALA A 40 -3.21 -15.43 2.20
C ALA A 40 -4.10 -15.08 0.99
N ALA A 41 -3.52 -14.51 -0.06
CA ALA A 41 -4.22 -14.10 -1.28
C ALA A 41 -4.88 -15.28 -2.01
N ARG A 42 -6.01 -14.97 -2.63
CA ARG A 42 -6.83 -15.87 -3.45
C ARG A 42 -6.95 -15.26 -4.85
N MET A 43 -7.57 -15.98 -5.78
CA MET A 43 -7.68 -15.51 -7.18
C MET A 43 -8.58 -14.28 -7.34
N ASP A 44 -9.51 -14.09 -6.41
CA ASP A 44 -10.41 -12.95 -6.28
C ASP A 44 -9.86 -11.84 -5.37
N SER A 45 -8.64 -12.01 -4.83
CA SER A 45 -8.00 -10.96 -4.06
C SER A 45 -7.45 -9.86 -4.96
N ASP A 46 -7.74 -8.64 -4.57
CA ASP A 46 -7.00 -7.44 -4.96
C ASP A 46 -5.60 -7.42 -4.33
N VAL A 47 -4.73 -6.57 -4.86
CA VAL A 47 -3.49 -6.16 -4.17
C VAL A 47 -3.67 -4.75 -3.61
N ASP A 48 -3.42 -4.62 -2.31
CA ASP A 48 -3.50 -3.36 -1.58
C ASP A 48 -2.11 -2.73 -1.48
N ILE A 49 -1.94 -1.55 -2.09
CA ILE A 49 -0.67 -0.80 -2.09
C ILE A 49 -0.92 0.58 -1.51
N VAL A 50 -0.18 0.93 -0.45
CA VAL A 50 -0.22 2.27 0.15
C VAL A 50 1.03 3.06 -0.27
N VAL A 51 0.83 4.26 -0.77
CA VAL A 51 1.85 5.24 -1.16
C VAL A 51 1.78 6.42 -0.19
N LEU A 52 2.92 6.72 0.43
CA LEU A 52 3.06 7.84 1.37
C LEU A 52 3.66 9.05 0.67
N THR A 53 2.90 10.13 0.63
CA THR A 53 3.28 11.40 -0.01
C THR A 53 2.39 12.53 0.48
N ASP A 54 2.96 13.72 0.63
CA ASP A 54 2.20 14.93 0.94
C ASP A 54 1.74 15.69 -0.32
N ASN A 55 2.04 15.16 -1.52
CA ASN A 55 1.54 15.73 -2.77
C ASN A 55 0.13 15.19 -3.09
N PRO A 56 -0.93 16.00 -2.98
CA PRO A 56 -2.29 15.55 -3.19
C PRO A 56 -2.59 15.13 -4.64
N ARG A 57 -1.75 15.53 -5.62
CA ARG A 57 -1.91 15.13 -7.03
C ARG A 57 -1.78 13.63 -7.22
N HIS A 58 -1.01 12.95 -6.36
CA HIS A 58 -0.87 11.50 -6.45
C HIS A 58 -2.16 10.76 -6.07
N ALA A 59 -3.15 11.43 -5.46
CA ALA A 59 -4.47 10.88 -5.24
C ALA A 59 -5.44 11.04 -6.44
N GLU A 60 -5.00 11.64 -7.54
CA GLU A 60 -5.78 11.71 -8.77
C GLU A 60 -5.88 10.33 -9.42
N ALA A 61 -7.10 9.95 -9.81
CA ALA A 61 -7.39 8.68 -10.49
C ALA A 61 -6.50 8.44 -11.73
N SER A 62 -6.29 9.49 -12.53
CA SER A 62 -5.52 9.46 -13.77
C SER A 62 -4.09 8.94 -13.57
N VAL A 63 -3.44 9.30 -12.46
CA VAL A 63 -2.08 8.83 -12.14
C VAL A 63 -2.03 7.31 -12.13
N TRP A 64 -3.02 6.67 -11.53
CA TRP A 64 -3.06 5.22 -11.35
C TRP A 64 -3.62 4.49 -12.56
N THR A 65 -4.60 5.05 -13.25
CA THR A 65 -5.09 4.45 -14.51
C THR A 65 -4.04 4.49 -15.60
N ASP A 66 -3.27 5.57 -15.69
CA ASP A 66 -2.19 5.72 -16.68
C ASP A 66 -1.03 4.77 -16.37
N LEU A 67 -0.65 4.64 -15.09
CA LEU A 67 0.43 3.76 -14.65
C LEU A 67 0.07 2.26 -14.78
N LEU A 68 -1.16 1.88 -14.44
CA LEU A 68 -1.57 0.47 -14.35
C LEU A 68 -2.27 -0.05 -15.61
N HIS A 69 -2.56 0.85 -16.55
CA HIS A 69 -3.32 0.59 -17.78
C HIS A 69 -4.66 -0.08 -17.47
N GLY A 70 -5.50 0.60 -16.70
CA GLY A 70 -6.80 0.08 -16.28
C GLY A 70 -7.82 1.18 -16.03
N ASP A 71 -9.03 0.77 -15.65
CA ASP A 71 -10.16 1.65 -15.41
C ASP A 71 -10.42 1.82 -13.92
N VAL A 72 -10.82 3.01 -13.49
CA VAL A 72 -11.26 3.22 -12.11
C VAL A 72 -12.57 2.48 -11.87
N VAL A 73 -12.60 1.67 -10.81
CA VAL A 73 -13.80 0.98 -10.34
C VAL A 73 -14.34 1.54 -9.04
N ARG A 74 -13.48 2.15 -8.21
CA ARG A 74 -13.90 2.80 -6.96
C ARG A 74 -12.95 3.93 -6.59
N LEU A 75 -13.53 4.99 -6.03
CA LEU A 75 -12.82 6.04 -5.29
C LEU A 75 -13.45 6.12 -3.91
N ALA A 76 -12.63 6.09 -2.86
CA ALA A 76 -13.10 6.22 -1.48
C ALA A 76 -12.11 7.01 -0.62
N GLN A 77 -12.50 7.28 0.62
CA GLN A 77 -11.64 7.91 1.61
C GLN A 77 -11.80 7.23 2.96
N TRP A 78 -10.67 6.89 3.59
CA TRP A 78 -10.58 6.22 4.88
C TRP A 78 -9.67 7.05 5.79
N GLY A 79 -10.27 7.92 6.60
CA GLY A 79 -9.50 8.92 7.36
C GLY A 79 -8.65 9.79 6.42
N PRO A 80 -7.32 9.84 6.59
CA PRO A 80 -6.42 10.61 5.71
C PRO A 80 -6.06 9.88 4.40
N LEU A 81 -6.41 8.59 4.26
CA LEU A 81 -6.09 7.79 3.08
C LEU A 81 -7.15 7.98 1.99
N ARG A 82 -6.70 8.27 0.77
CA ARG A 82 -7.50 8.31 -0.44
C ARG A 82 -7.35 6.99 -1.18
N GLU A 83 -8.45 6.29 -1.39
CA GLU A 83 -8.48 5.03 -2.11
C GLU A 83 -8.80 5.25 -3.59
N ILE A 84 -8.02 4.64 -4.47
CA ILE A 84 -8.24 4.54 -5.90
C ILE A 84 -8.13 3.07 -6.28
N ARG A 85 -9.26 2.45 -6.61
CA ARG A 85 -9.29 1.07 -7.07
C ARG A 85 -9.34 1.03 -8.59
N VAL A 86 -8.35 0.36 -9.18
CA VAL A 86 -8.18 0.23 -10.63
C VAL A 86 -8.37 -1.23 -11.02
N ARG A 87 -9.21 -1.49 -12.03
CA ARG A 87 -9.35 -2.81 -12.63
C ARG A 87 -8.60 -2.86 -13.96
N ARG A 88 -7.70 -3.82 -14.08
CA ARG A 88 -6.92 -4.07 -15.29
C ARG A 88 -7.72 -4.90 -16.30
N PRO A 89 -7.33 -4.93 -17.59
CA PRO A 89 -8.00 -5.74 -18.62
C PRO A 89 -8.12 -7.24 -18.29
N SER A 90 -7.22 -7.76 -17.46
CA SER A 90 -7.24 -9.14 -16.93
C SER A 90 -8.35 -9.40 -15.91
N GLY A 91 -9.10 -8.37 -15.52
CA GLY A 91 -10.03 -8.38 -14.39
C GLY A 91 -9.35 -8.25 -13.02
N PHE A 92 -8.02 -8.14 -12.96
CA PHE A 92 -7.31 -7.93 -11.70
C PHE A 92 -7.61 -6.56 -11.11
N GLU A 93 -7.92 -6.50 -9.81
CA GLU A 93 -8.10 -5.25 -9.09
C GLU A 93 -6.86 -4.89 -8.29
N VAL A 94 -6.45 -3.62 -8.41
CA VAL A 94 -5.37 -3.00 -7.65
C VAL A 94 -6.00 -1.89 -6.82
N GLU A 95 -5.86 -1.96 -5.51
CA GLU A 95 -6.24 -0.87 -4.61
C GLU A 95 -5.01 -0.01 -4.30
N MET A 96 -5.06 1.25 -4.71
CA MET A 96 -4.07 2.25 -4.36
C MET A 96 -4.60 3.10 -3.21
N GLY A 97 -3.92 3.05 -2.07
CA GLY A 97 -4.11 3.99 -0.96
C GLY A 97 -3.07 5.09 -1.02
N VAL A 98 -3.49 6.35 -1.10
CA VAL A 98 -2.60 7.51 -1.06
C VAL A 98 -2.81 8.23 0.25
N ALA A 99 -1.77 8.30 1.07
CA ALA A 99 -1.83 8.85 2.41
C ALA A 99 -0.67 9.84 2.66
N PRO A 100 -0.85 10.83 3.54
CA PRO A 100 0.23 11.74 3.93
C PRO A 100 1.38 10.99 4.61
N LEU A 101 2.57 11.59 4.66
CA LEU A 101 3.73 10.98 5.32
C LEU A 101 3.45 10.66 6.79
N GLY A 102 2.63 11.49 7.46
CA GLY A 102 2.22 11.30 8.85
C GLY A 102 1.38 10.05 9.10
N TRP A 103 0.91 9.34 8.06
CA TRP A 103 0.34 8.01 8.22
C TRP A 103 1.34 7.03 8.87
N ALA A 104 2.65 7.25 8.68
CA ALA A 104 3.70 6.45 9.31
C ALA A 104 4.26 7.05 10.61
N ASP A 105 3.57 8.01 11.23
CA ASP A 105 3.98 8.56 12.52
C ASP A 105 3.93 7.48 13.61
N ILE A 106 4.90 7.54 14.52
CA ILE A 106 5.09 6.53 15.58
C ILE A 106 4.79 7.03 16.99
N ASP A 107 4.47 8.31 17.14
CA ASP A 107 4.24 8.95 18.44
C ASP A 107 2.99 9.86 18.41
N PRO A 108 1.78 9.29 18.63
CA PRO A 108 1.48 7.86 18.70
C PRO A 108 1.28 7.22 17.31
N VAL A 109 1.43 5.90 17.21
CA VAL A 109 0.93 5.16 16.05
C VAL A 109 -0.60 5.21 16.04
N ASP A 110 -1.20 5.66 14.93
CA ASP A 110 -2.65 5.61 14.75
C ASP A 110 -3.17 4.15 14.88
N PRO A 111 -4.28 3.89 15.61
CA PRO A 111 -4.77 2.53 15.82
C PRO A 111 -5.16 1.78 14.54
N GLY A 112 -5.64 2.49 13.51
CA GLY A 112 -5.95 1.89 12.21
C GLY A 112 -4.67 1.46 11.49
N THR A 113 -3.67 2.33 11.49
CA THR A 113 -2.33 2.07 10.95
C THR A 113 -1.66 0.90 11.68
N HIS A 114 -1.71 0.88 13.02
CA HIS A 114 -1.17 -0.22 13.81
C HIS A 114 -1.74 -1.56 13.34
N ARG A 115 -3.07 -1.66 13.24
CA ARG A 115 -3.75 -2.88 12.77
C ARG A 115 -3.29 -3.29 11.36
N VAL A 116 -3.25 -2.35 10.42
CA VAL A 116 -2.80 -2.63 9.04
C VAL A 116 -1.38 -3.19 9.02
N ILE A 117 -0.47 -2.59 9.78
CA ILE A 117 0.94 -3.00 9.83
C ILE A 117 1.09 -4.35 10.54
N THR A 118 0.38 -4.59 11.65
CA THR A 118 0.47 -5.86 12.38
C THR A 118 -0.23 -7.02 11.69
N ASP A 119 -1.29 -6.76 10.92
CA ASP A 119 -1.99 -7.78 10.16
C ASP A 119 -1.07 -8.38 9.09
N GLY A 120 -0.18 -7.57 8.51
CA GLY A 120 0.90 -8.00 7.62
C GLY A 120 1.18 -6.97 6.55
N HIS A 121 2.46 -6.68 6.35
CA HIS A 121 2.93 -5.69 5.39
C HIS A 121 4.24 -6.13 4.73
N MET A 122 4.51 -5.58 3.55
CA MET A 122 5.77 -5.74 2.83
C MET A 122 6.21 -4.37 2.30
N ILE A 123 7.32 -3.87 2.84
CA ILE A 123 7.88 -2.57 2.43
C ILE A 123 8.47 -2.71 1.02
N LEU A 124 8.05 -1.85 0.11
CA LEU A 124 8.49 -1.87 -1.28
C LEU A 124 9.50 -0.75 -1.59
N HIS A 125 9.31 0.42 -0.99
CA HIS A 125 10.16 1.60 -1.14
C HIS A 125 10.14 2.38 0.16
N ASP A 126 11.29 2.67 0.77
CA ASP A 126 11.36 3.40 2.05
C ASP A 126 12.75 4.06 2.25
N PRO A 127 13.10 5.05 1.42
CA PRO A 127 14.45 5.64 1.41
C PRO A 127 14.84 6.30 2.74
N ALA A 128 13.85 6.72 3.54
CA ALA A 128 14.06 7.36 4.84
C ALA A 128 13.83 6.42 6.03
N GLY A 129 13.49 5.14 5.81
CA GLY A 129 13.25 4.17 6.88
C GLY A 129 12.00 4.45 7.73
N ARG A 130 11.02 5.19 7.21
CA ARG A 130 9.78 5.57 7.94
C ARG A 130 8.89 4.35 8.19
N LEU A 131 8.66 3.55 7.16
CA LEU A 131 7.87 2.31 7.29
C LEU A 131 8.62 1.28 8.13
N ALA A 132 9.95 1.22 8.03
CA ALA A 132 10.77 0.36 8.88
C ALA A 132 10.65 0.76 10.37
N ALA A 133 10.70 2.06 10.67
CA ALA A 133 10.51 2.58 12.03
C ALA A 133 9.09 2.29 12.56
N LEU A 134 8.06 2.54 11.76
CA LEU A 134 6.67 2.20 12.07
C LEU A 134 6.50 0.71 12.38
N SER A 135 7.05 -0.14 11.53
CA SER A 135 7.04 -1.60 11.69
C SER A 135 7.68 -2.03 13.02
N ALA A 136 8.79 -1.40 13.42
CA ALA A 136 9.44 -1.66 14.70
C ALA A 136 8.60 -1.17 15.89
N ALA A 137 8.01 0.03 15.81
CA ALA A 137 7.16 0.60 16.84
C ALA A 137 5.91 -0.27 17.10
N CYS A 138 5.24 -0.74 16.04
CA CYS A 138 4.08 -1.63 16.15
C CYS A 138 4.42 -2.93 16.89
N ARG A 139 5.62 -3.50 16.67
CA ARG A 139 6.09 -4.71 17.38
C ARG A 139 6.42 -4.44 18.84
N ALA A 140 6.99 -3.28 19.17
CA ALA A 140 7.32 -2.91 20.54
C ALA A 140 6.06 -2.65 21.39
N GLY A 141 5.03 -2.02 20.81
CA GLY A 141 3.75 -1.75 21.48
C GLY A 141 2.91 -3.00 21.78
N SER A 142 3.14 -4.11 21.07
CA SER A 142 2.48 -5.40 21.34
C SER A 142 3.01 -6.11 22.60
N GLY A 143 4.06 -5.58 23.25
CA GLY A 143 4.74 -6.20 24.40
C GLY A 143 4.42 -5.64 25.78
N THR A 144 3.44 -4.73 25.93
CA THR A 144 3.12 -4.11 27.25
C THR A 144 1.67 -4.34 27.65
N GLY A 145 1.28 -5.61 27.69
CA GLY A 145 -0.04 -6.03 28.14
C GLY A 145 -0.01 -7.41 28.77
N GLU A 146 0.78 -7.60 29.83
CA GLU A 146 0.56 -8.63 30.86
C GLU A 146 1.54 -8.43 32.03
N ALA A 147 1.03 -7.86 33.12
CA ALA A 147 1.44 -8.11 34.51
C ALA A 147 0.24 -7.83 35.42
#